data_AF-A0A2N1D7M0-F1
#
_entry.id   AF-A0A2N1D7M0-F1
#
_cell.length_a   1.000
_cell.length_b   1.000
_cell.length_c   1.000
_cell.angle_alpha   90.00
_cell.angle_beta   90.00
_cell.angle_gamma   90.00
#
_symmetry.space_group_name_H-M   'P 1'
#
loop_
_entity.id
_entity.type
_entity.pdbx_description
1 polymer ?
#
loop_
_entity_poly.entity_id
_entity_poly.type
_entity_poly.pdbx_seq_one_letter_code
_entity_poly.pdbx_strand_id
1 'polypeptide(L)'
;MKYTLMFVFFLITSPIADADEFETISIKHPTFSEILNFNIMLPPNYEKNDSKSYILMFDFHPRANNYLNGMHDWLSHNGEWPWLETIIVMPALGNSVGVLFDETGKTTTLLDFFENRLFPEIDRKYRTNGFKIMSGFKVNATLFYLL
;
A
#
# COMPACT_ATOMS: atom_id res chain seq x y z
N MET A 1 45.80 35.91 -33.35
CA MET A 1 44.67 34.96 -33.47
C MET A 1 43.88 34.97 -32.17
N LYS A 2 42.61 35.37 -32.20
CA LYS A 2 41.71 35.37 -31.03
C LYS A 2 40.91 34.06 -31.05
N TYR A 3 41.04 33.22 -30.02
CA TYR A 3 40.18 32.05 -29.87
C TYR A 3 38.96 32.44 -29.03
N THR A 4 37.80 32.50 -29.65
CA THR A 4 36.52 32.69 -28.94
C THR A 4 36.09 31.33 -28.39
N LEU A 5 36.08 31.20 -27.06
CA LEU A 5 35.64 29.98 -26.37
C LEU A 5 34.10 29.95 -26.35
N MET A 6 33.50 29.01 -27.08
CA MET A 6 32.05 28.81 -27.10
C MET A 6 31.66 27.81 -26.01
N PHE A 7 31.02 28.28 -24.94
CA PHE A 7 30.43 27.43 -23.91
C PHE A 7 29.08 26.90 -24.40
N VAL A 8 28.98 25.59 -24.61
CA VAL A 8 27.71 24.90 -24.87
C VAL A 8 27.11 24.48 -23.53
N PHE A 9 25.97 25.08 -23.16
CA PHE A 9 25.17 24.65 -22.01
C PHE A 9 24.33 23.44 -22.43
N PHE A 10 24.68 22.25 -21.92
CA PHE A 10 23.79 21.08 -21.98
C PHE A 10 22.74 21.23 -20.87
N LEU A 11 21.49 21.50 -21.25
CA LEU A 11 20.34 21.39 -20.34
C LEU A 11 20.10 19.90 -20.08
N ILE A 12 20.61 19.40 -18.96
CA ILE A 12 20.30 18.06 -18.47
C ILE A 12 18.87 18.15 -17.91
N THR A 13 17.88 17.73 -18.70
CA THR A 13 16.54 17.48 -18.18
C THR A 13 16.59 16.15 -17.47
N SER A 14 16.69 16.17 -16.14
CA SER A 14 16.47 14.96 -15.36
C SER A 14 15.01 14.55 -15.55
N PRO A 15 14.70 13.30 -15.92
CA PRO A 15 13.33 12.84 -15.87
C PRO A 15 12.84 13.02 -14.43
N ILE A 16 11.75 13.76 -14.26
CA ILE A 16 10.99 13.76 -13.02
C ILE A 16 10.56 12.29 -12.86
N ALA A 17 11.01 11.63 -11.80
CA ALA A 17 10.53 10.29 -11.48
C ALA A 17 9.01 10.38 -11.39
N ASP A 18 8.29 9.65 -12.25
CA ASP A 18 6.85 9.52 -12.13
C ASP A 18 6.54 9.05 -10.71
N ALA A 19 5.60 9.74 -10.05
CA ALA A 19 5.04 9.21 -8.82
C ALA A 19 4.38 7.88 -9.17
N ASP A 20 4.71 6.81 -8.44
CA ASP A 20 4.07 5.51 -8.62
C ASP A 20 2.54 5.71 -8.61
N GLU A 21 1.90 5.53 -9.76
CA GLU A 21 0.45 5.65 -9.90
C GLU A 21 -0.16 4.36 -9.36
N PHE A 22 -0.48 4.38 -8.06
CA PHE A 22 -1.13 3.24 -7.42
C PHE A 22 -2.61 3.20 -7.80
N GLU A 23 -3.09 1.99 -8.07
CA GLU A 23 -4.52 1.76 -8.00
C GLU A 23 -4.99 2.08 -6.56
N THR A 24 -6.12 2.79 -6.44
CA THR A 24 -6.60 3.28 -5.14
C THR A 24 -8.03 2.82 -4.88
N ILE A 25 -8.31 2.44 -3.64
CA ILE A 25 -9.67 2.32 -3.09
C ILE A 25 -9.95 3.52 -2.19
N SER A 26 -11.08 4.17 -2.41
CA SER A 26 -11.55 5.29 -1.60
C SER A 26 -12.72 4.88 -0.71
N ILE A 27 -12.59 5.03 0.60
CA ILE A 27 -13.61 4.70 1.59
C ILE A 27 -14.07 5.98 2.28
N LYS A 28 -15.38 6.27 2.19
CA LYS A 28 -16.00 7.33 2.99
C LYS A 28 -16.43 6.75 4.33
N HIS A 29 -15.87 7.26 5.41
CA HIS A 29 -16.29 6.87 6.75
C HIS A 29 -17.46 7.75 7.22
N PRO A 30 -18.48 7.21 7.93
CA PRO A 30 -19.64 8.00 8.35
C PRO A 30 -19.32 9.21 9.24
N THR A 31 -18.25 9.12 10.03
CA THR A 31 -17.87 10.16 11.01
C THR A 31 -16.70 11.04 10.58
N PHE A 32 -16.01 10.71 9.48
CA PHE A 32 -14.90 11.52 8.97
C PHE A 32 -15.36 12.35 7.78
N SER A 33 -15.00 13.64 7.78
CA SER A 33 -15.25 14.52 6.64
C SER A 33 -14.37 14.18 5.44
N GLU A 34 -13.19 13.59 5.70
CA GLU A 34 -12.22 13.19 4.70
C GLU A 34 -12.53 11.80 4.13
N ILE A 35 -12.23 11.62 2.85
CA ILE A 35 -12.25 10.31 2.19
C ILE A 35 -10.92 9.63 2.48
N LEU A 36 -10.98 8.40 2.99
CA LEU A 36 -9.79 7.60 3.24
C LEU A 36 -9.37 6.88 1.97
N ASN A 37 -8.16 7.13 1.49
CA ASN A 37 -7.61 6.53 0.27
C ASN A 37 -6.57 5.45 0.61
N PHE A 38 -6.71 4.27 -0.01
CA PHE A 38 -5.82 3.14 0.20
C PHE A 38 -5.22 2.72 -1.14
N ASN A 39 -3.90 2.78 -1.21
CA ASN A 39 -3.12 2.31 -2.35
C ASN A 39 -3.09 0.79 -2.34
N ILE A 40 -3.31 0.21 -3.52
CA ILE A 40 -3.33 -1.22 -3.77
C ILE A 40 -2.16 -1.57 -4.67
N MET A 41 -1.41 -2.59 -4.28
CA MET A 41 -0.36 -3.18 -5.07
C MET A 41 -0.71 -4.62 -5.35
N LEU A 42 -0.75 -4.93 -6.64
CA LEU A 42 -1.01 -6.27 -7.13
C LEU A 42 0.32 -6.98 -7.42
N PRO A 43 0.41 -8.29 -7.15
CA PRO A 43 1.61 -9.03 -7.50
C PRO A 43 1.80 -9.11 -9.02
N PRO A 44 3.02 -9.29 -9.53
CA PRO A 44 3.34 -9.20 -10.97
C PRO A 44 2.52 -10.09 -11.90
N ASN A 45 2.03 -11.24 -11.39
CA ASN A 45 1.25 -12.19 -12.18
C ASN A 45 -0.26 -12.13 -11.92
N TYR A 46 -0.75 -11.11 -11.20
CA TYR A 46 -2.17 -10.98 -10.85
C TYR A 46 -3.08 -11.06 -12.08
N GLU A 47 -2.82 -10.24 -13.11
CA GLU A 47 -3.62 -10.18 -14.35
C GLU A 47 -3.43 -11.40 -15.28
N LYS A 48 -2.43 -12.23 -15.02
CA LYS A 48 -2.14 -13.42 -15.85
C LYS A 48 -2.79 -14.68 -15.29
N ASN A 49 -3.26 -14.65 -14.05
CA ASN A 49 -3.81 -15.82 -13.36
C ASN A 49 -5.18 -15.50 -12.76
N ASP A 50 -6.21 -15.60 -13.59
CA ASP A 50 -7.60 -15.31 -13.22
C ASP A 50 -8.17 -16.29 -12.19
N SER A 51 -7.60 -17.49 -12.09
CA SER A 51 -8.05 -18.53 -11.18
C SER A 51 -7.45 -18.46 -9.78
N LYS A 52 -6.36 -17.68 -9.62
CA LYS A 52 -5.63 -17.59 -8.37
C LYS A 52 -6.22 -16.53 -7.44
N SER A 53 -6.28 -16.89 -6.17
CA SER A 53 -6.62 -16.02 -5.06
C SER A 53 -5.39 -15.76 -4.18
N TYR A 54 -5.25 -14.56 -3.66
CA TYR A 54 -4.03 -14.06 -3.04
C TYR A 54 -4.22 -13.75 -1.55
N ILE A 55 -3.12 -13.86 -0.79
CA ILE A 55 -3.10 -13.33 0.58
C ILE A 55 -3.14 -11.81 0.51
N LEU A 56 -3.89 -11.20 1.42
CA LEU A 56 -3.90 -9.75 1.61
C LEU A 56 -2.91 -9.37 2.71
N MET A 57 -2.01 -8.42 2.46
CA MET A 57 -1.23 -7.77 3.51
C MET A 57 -1.67 -6.32 3.63
N PHE A 58 -2.02 -5.90 4.85
CA PHE A 58 -2.23 -4.49 5.16
C PHE A 58 -1.05 -3.96 5.97
N ASP A 59 -0.48 -2.83 5.54
CA ASP A 59 0.50 -2.07 6.32
C ASP A 59 -0.01 -0.66 6.60
N PHE A 60 0.08 -0.23 7.87
CA PHE A 60 -0.41 1.08 8.30
C PHE A 60 0.39 2.28 7.78
N HIS A 61 1.58 2.08 7.23
CA HIS A 61 2.44 3.18 6.84
C HIS A 61 2.40 3.42 5.31
N PRO A 62 2.10 4.65 4.84
CA PRO A 62 1.99 4.95 3.41
C PRO A 62 3.31 4.75 2.64
N ARG A 63 4.45 4.75 3.35
CA ARG A 63 5.77 4.47 2.76
C ARG A 63 6.18 2.99 2.75
N ALA A 64 5.32 2.08 3.19
CA ALA A 64 5.67 0.67 3.25
C ALA A 64 5.95 0.08 1.85
N ASN A 65 5.33 0.64 0.80
CA ASN A 65 5.63 0.33 -0.60
C ASN A 65 7.14 0.22 -0.89
N ASN A 66 7.91 1.20 -0.40
CA ASN A 66 9.32 1.37 -0.76
C ASN A 66 10.18 0.14 -0.43
N TYR A 67 9.76 -0.68 0.52
CA TYR A 67 10.46 -1.91 0.90
C TYR A 67 9.64 -3.16 0.60
N LEU A 68 8.32 -3.12 0.83
CA LEU A 68 7.46 -4.30 0.64
C LEU A 68 7.39 -4.74 -0.82
N ASN A 69 7.34 -3.81 -1.78
CA ASN A 69 7.21 -4.19 -3.20
C ASN A 69 8.36 -5.09 -3.64
N GLY A 70 9.59 -4.56 -3.53
CA GLY A 70 10.79 -5.28 -3.96
C GLY A 70 11.06 -6.54 -3.14
N MET A 71 10.75 -6.52 -1.83
CA MET A 71 10.90 -7.73 -1.02
C MET A 71 9.91 -8.82 -1.44
N HIS A 72 8.63 -8.48 -1.64
CA HIS A 72 7.63 -9.48 -2.00
C HIS A 72 7.89 -10.01 -3.41
N ASP A 73 8.21 -9.15 -4.38
CA ASP A 73 8.62 -9.56 -5.72
C ASP A 73 9.79 -10.56 -5.66
N TRP A 74 10.87 -10.19 -4.96
CA TRP A 74 12.03 -11.07 -4.82
C TRP A 74 11.75 -12.37 -4.06
N LEU A 75 10.88 -12.37 -3.05
CA LEU A 75 10.62 -13.58 -2.26
C LEU A 75 9.58 -14.51 -2.89
N SER A 76 8.78 -14.02 -3.86
CA SER A 76 7.77 -14.83 -4.54
C SER A 76 8.16 -15.25 -5.96
N HIS A 77 9.21 -14.68 -6.57
CA HIS A 77 9.55 -14.94 -7.99
C HIS A 77 9.81 -16.41 -8.33
N ASN A 78 10.25 -17.22 -7.37
CA ASN A 78 10.60 -18.62 -7.59
C ASN A 78 9.43 -19.56 -7.26
N GLY A 79 8.31 -19.38 -7.98
CA GLY A 79 7.10 -20.18 -7.77
C GLY A 79 6.53 -20.02 -6.36
N GLU A 80 6.58 -18.79 -5.83
CA GLU A 80 6.05 -18.45 -4.50
C GLU A 80 6.82 -19.01 -3.31
N TRP A 81 8.10 -19.30 -3.51
CA TRP A 81 9.01 -19.73 -2.44
C TRP A 81 10.13 -18.73 -2.20
N PRO A 82 10.41 -18.34 -0.94
CA PRO A 82 9.76 -18.80 0.31
C PRO A 82 8.47 -18.03 0.66
N TRP A 83 8.04 -17.06 -0.17
CA TRP A 83 6.91 -16.20 0.14
C TRP A 83 5.87 -16.18 -0.97
N LEU A 84 4.60 -16.14 -0.58
CA LEU A 84 3.48 -16.14 -1.51
C LEU A 84 3.29 -14.78 -2.19
N GLU A 85 2.84 -14.78 -3.44
CA GLU A 85 2.39 -13.54 -4.08
C GLU A 85 1.26 -12.93 -3.24
N THR A 86 1.39 -11.64 -2.92
CA THR A 86 0.56 -10.97 -1.92
C THR A 86 -0.02 -9.70 -2.53
N ILE A 87 -1.30 -9.44 -2.30
CA ILE A 87 -1.90 -8.12 -2.54
C ILE A 87 -1.54 -7.25 -1.34
N ILE A 88 -0.88 -6.12 -1.57
CA ILE A 88 -0.42 -5.24 -0.49
C ILE A 88 -1.28 -3.98 -0.50
N VAL A 89 -1.79 -3.63 0.67
CA VAL A 89 -2.65 -2.46 0.87
C VAL A 89 -2.04 -1.55 1.92
N MET A 90 -2.01 -0.26 1.60
CA MET A 90 -1.47 0.76 2.49
C MET A 90 -2.27 2.05 2.34
N PRO A 91 -2.32 2.92 3.35
CA PRO A 91 -2.92 4.23 3.18
C PRO A 91 -2.15 5.06 2.14
N ALA A 92 -2.86 5.93 1.43
CA ALA A 92 -2.25 6.98 0.64
C ALA A 92 -1.47 7.96 1.54
N LEU A 93 -0.53 8.71 0.97
CA LEU A 93 0.17 9.76 1.71
C LEU A 93 -0.82 10.86 2.13
N GLY A 94 -0.73 11.32 3.39
CA GLY A 94 -1.65 12.33 3.94
C GLY A 94 -2.99 11.76 4.41
N ASN A 95 -3.21 10.45 4.28
CA ASN A 95 -4.42 9.80 4.75
C ASN A 95 -4.47 9.80 6.28
N SER A 96 -5.55 10.34 6.85
CA SER A 96 -5.79 10.47 8.29
C SER A 96 -6.17 9.15 8.96
N VAL A 97 -5.52 8.02 8.62
CA VAL A 97 -5.76 6.69 9.22
C VAL A 97 -5.50 6.70 10.72
N GLY A 98 -4.63 7.59 11.20
CA GLY A 98 -4.43 7.86 12.63
C GLY A 98 -5.70 8.27 13.38
N VAL A 99 -6.69 8.83 12.69
CA VAL A 99 -7.97 9.26 13.30
C VAL A 99 -8.96 8.10 13.38
N LEU A 100 -8.70 6.97 12.69
CA LEU A 100 -9.44 5.72 12.96
C LEU A 100 -9.13 5.18 14.35
N PHE A 101 -8.03 5.62 14.98
CA PHE A 101 -7.82 5.42 16.40
C PHE A 101 -8.74 6.35 17.16
N ASP A 102 -9.61 5.75 17.97
CA ASP A 102 -10.31 6.47 19.02
C ASP A 102 -9.29 7.21 19.90
N GLU A 103 -9.54 8.50 20.14
CA GLU A 103 -8.72 9.36 21.01
C GLU A 103 -8.64 8.83 22.46
N THR A 104 -9.59 7.97 22.87
CA THR A 104 -9.60 7.26 24.16
C THR A 104 -8.82 5.93 24.15
N GLY A 105 -8.28 5.52 23.00
CA GLY A 105 -7.42 4.35 22.84
C GLY A 105 -8.14 3.01 22.62
N LYS A 106 -9.45 2.99 22.32
CA LYS A 106 -10.16 1.74 22.02
C LYS A 106 -9.90 1.29 20.58
N THR A 107 -9.37 0.08 20.46
CA THR A 107 -9.04 -0.59 19.20
C THR A 107 -10.25 -1.21 18.50
N THR A 108 -11.38 -1.40 19.18
CA THR A 108 -12.58 -2.04 18.60
C THR A 108 -13.12 -1.28 17.37
N THR A 109 -13.20 0.05 17.43
CA THR A 109 -13.69 0.87 16.30
C THR A 109 -12.79 0.75 15.06
N LEU A 110 -11.49 0.60 15.28
CA LEU A 110 -10.52 0.39 14.22
C LEU A 110 -10.72 -0.99 13.57
N LEU A 111 -10.86 -2.05 14.38
CA LEU A 111 -11.12 -3.39 13.86
C LEU A 111 -12.42 -3.44 13.07
N ASP A 112 -13.48 -2.81 13.59
CA ASP A 112 -14.78 -2.72 12.92
C ASP A 112 -14.66 -2.03 11.56
N PHE A 113 -13.82 -1.00 11.44
CA PHE A 113 -13.55 -0.37 10.15
C PHE A 113 -12.91 -1.35 9.17
N PHE A 114 -11.89 -2.09 9.60
CA PHE A 114 -11.23 -3.07 8.75
C PHE A 114 -12.17 -4.19 8.32
N GLU A 115 -12.85 -4.83 9.28
CA GLU A 115 -13.69 -6.00 9.06
C GLU A 115 -14.99 -5.68 8.31
N ASN A 116 -15.61 -4.53 8.59
CA ASN A 116 -16.94 -4.20 8.05
C ASN A 116 -16.90 -3.20 6.88
N ARG A 117 -15.74 -2.60 6.58
CA ARG A 117 -15.60 -1.61 5.49
C ARG A 117 -14.43 -1.94 4.57
N LEU A 118 -13.20 -1.81 5.04
CA LEU A 118 -12.04 -1.84 4.13
C LEU A 118 -11.85 -3.22 3.49
N PHE A 119 -11.78 -4.28 4.29
CA PHE A 119 -11.54 -5.62 3.75
C PHE A 119 -12.68 -6.13 2.88
N PRO A 120 -13.98 -5.95 3.22
CA PRO A 120 -15.06 -6.29 2.31
C PRO A 120 -14.97 -5.58 0.96
N GLU A 121 -14.59 -4.30 0.91
CA GLU A 121 -14.42 -3.58 -0.36
C GLU A 121 -13.24 -4.10 -1.19
N ILE A 122 -12.15 -4.48 -0.54
CA ILE A 122 -11.01 -5.13 -1.20
C ILE A 122 -11.42 -6.51 -1.72
N ASP A 123 -12.03 -7.34 -0.88
CA ASP A 123 -12.46 -8.70 -1.20
C ASP A 123 -13.53 -8.72 -2.32
N ARG A 124 -14.32 -7.64 -2.47
CA ARG A 124 -15.25 -7.45 -3.58
C ARG A 124 -14.57 -7.13 -4.91
N LYS A 125 -13.46 -6.40 -4.87
CA LYS A 125 -12.76 -5.90 -6.06
C LYS A 125 -11.63 -6.81 -6.53
N TYR A 126 -10.98 -7.51 -5.60
CA TYR A 126 -9.79 -8.30 -5.86
C TYR A 126 -9.95 -9.75 -5.42
N ARG A 127 -9.19 -10.65 -6.06
CA ARG A 127 -9.19 -12.08 -5.78
C ARG A 127 -8.40 -12.39 -4.49
N THR A 128 -8.98 -12.14 -3.33
CA THR A 128 -8.35 -12.52 -2.05
C THR A 128 -8.73 -13.94 -1.64
N ASN A 129 -7.89 -14.61 -0.85
CA ASN A 129 -8.12 -16.00 -0.40
C ASN A 129 -8.64 -16.11 1.05
N GLY A 130 -8.99 -14.98 1.65
CA GLY A 130 -9.47 -14.89 3.04
C GLY A 130 -8.37 -14.76 4.10
N PHE A 131 -7.12 -15.12 3.81
CA PHE A 131 -6.00 -14.90 4.74
C PHE A 131 -5.50 -13.45 4.66
N LYS A 132 -5.25 -12.87 5.84
CA LYS A 132 -4.87 -11.47 6.00
C LYS A 132 -3.64 -11.38 6.91
N ILE A 133 -2.61 -10.70 6.43
CA ILE A 133 -1.41 -10.37 7.20
C ILE A 133 -1.50 -8.91 7.59
N MET A 134 -1.27 -8.65 8.86
CA MET A 134 -1.31 -7.31 9.40
C MET A 134 0.12 -6.89 9.78
N SER A 135 0.62 -5.84 9.13
CA SER A 135 1.99 -5.34 9.27
C SER A 135 2.00 -3.90 9.80
N GLY A 136 3.02 -3.58 10.60
CA GLY A 136 3.17 -2.26 11.17
C GLY A 136 4.54 -2.04 11.80
N PHE A 137 4.88 -0.76 11.98
CA PHE A 137 6.11 -0.32 12.62
C PHE A 137 5.81 0.57 13.83
N LYS A 138 6.49 0.32 14.96
CA LYS A 138 6.30 1.00 16.25
C LYS A 138 4.84 0.99 16.72
N VAL A 139 4.23 2.17 16.90
CA VAL A 139 2.88 2.34 17.44
C VAL A 139 1.85 1.59 16.59
N ASN A 140 2.07 1.51 15.28
CA ASN A 140 1.21 0.75 14.39
C ASN A 140 1.22 -0.75 14.68
N ALA A 141 2.38 -1.30 15.07
CA ALA A 141 2.51 -2.72 15.40
C ALA A 141 1.85 -3.06 16.74
N THR A 142 1.85 -2.12 17.69
CA THR A 142 1.21 -2.29 19.00
C THR A 142 -0.30 -2.51 18.87
N LEU A 143 -0.93 -2.00 17.81
CA LEU A 143 -2.36 -2.18 17.55
C LEU A 143 -2.73 -3.65 17.37
N PHE A 144 -1.85 -4.46 16.77
CA PHE A 144 -2.09 -5.89 16.58
C PHE A 144 -1.92 -6.72 17.84
N TYR A 145 -1.25 -6.19 18.88
CA TYR A 145 -1.17 -6.83 20.18
C TYR A 145 -2.43 -6.61 21.04
N LEU A 146 -3.28 -5.66 20.65
CA LEU A 146 -4.49 -5.27 21.38
C LEU A 146 -5.78 -5.79 20.74
N LEU A 147 -5.66 -6.63 19.71
CA LEU A 147 -6.74 -7.35 19.02
C LEU A 147 -6.65 -8.83 19.41
#